data_AF-A0A0E3L6I1-F1
#
_entry.id   AF-A0A0E3L6I1-F1
#
_cell.length_a   1.000
_cell.length_b   1.000
_cell.length_c   1.000
_cell.angle_alpha   90.00
_cell.angle_beta   90.00
_cell.angle_gamma   90.00
#
_symmetry.space_group_name_H-M   'P 1'
#
loop_
_entity.id
_entity.type
_entity.pdbx_description
1 polymer ?
#
loop_
_entity_poly.entity_id
_entity_poly.type
_entity_poly.pdbx_seq_one_letter_code
_entity_poly.pdbx_strand_id
1 'polypeptide(L)'
;MGVTTTVVQDTEYEDGELVEETFDWYAQDEAGNVWYFGENSIEYEDGEPVSTEGSWEAGVNGAKPGIIMLGNPKVGDIYYQEFSPGEAEDQAEVLSLSETITVAYGSFENCLKTREFTTLEPGEEENKYYASGIGLLLEEEVEGGDERLELVEITTE
;
A
#
# COMPACT_ATOMS: atom_id res chain seq x y z
N MET A 1 18.34 -7.69 -4.20
CA MET A 1 18.80 -8.35 -2.93
C MET A 1 18.73 -9.89 -3.04
N GLY A 2 18.99 -10.68 -1.98
CA GLY A 2 19.01 -12.16 -2.03
C GLY A 2 17.76 -12.86 -1.48
N VAL A 3 16.63 -12.15 -1.42
CA VAL A 3 15.35 -12.62 -0.84
C VAL A 3 14.41 -12.99 -1.99
N THR A 4 13.72 -14.12 -1.88
CA THR A 4 12.67 -14.50 -2.83
C THR A 4 11.38 -13.77 -2.47
N THR A 5 10.81 -13.06 -3.44
CA THR A 5 9.57 -12.30 -3.30
C THR A 5 8.42 -12.96 -4.06
N THR A 6 7.20 -12.67 -3.64
CA THR A 6 5.97 -12.89 -4.39
C THR A 6 5.65 -11.60 -5.13
N VAL A 7 5.32 -11.73 -6.42
CA VAL A 7 4.85 -10.59 -7.23
C VAL A 7 3.34 -10.48 -7.07
N VAL A 8 2.86 -9.30 -6.74
CA VAL A 8 1.45 -8.90 -6.86
C VAL A 8 1.37 -7.94 -8.05
N GLN A 9 0.32 -8.06 -8.84
CA GLN A 9 0.04 -7.13 -9.92
C GLN A 9 -1.12 -6.26 -9.46
N ASP A 10 -0.91 -4.96 -9.44
CA ASP A 10 -1.93 -3.96 -9.21
C ASP A 10 -2.21 -3.21 -10.51
N THR A 11 -3.46 -2.81 -10.70
CA THR A 11 -3.90 -2.05 -11.88
C THR A 11 -4.91 -1.02 -11.45
N GLU A 12 -4.61 0.24 -11.76
CA GLU A 12 -5.46 1.36 -11.44
C GLU A 12 -6.21 1.84 -12.67
N TYR A 13 -7.50 2.18 -12.47
CA TYR A 13 -8.37 2.68 -13.54
C TYR A 13 -9.05 3.98 -13.13
N GLU A 14 -8.93 5.02 -13.96
CA GLU A 14 -9.70 6.25 -13.85
C GLU A 14 -10.69 6.35 -15.02
N ASP A 15 -11.98 6.62 -14.73
CA ASP A 15 -13.05 6.69 -15.74
C ASP A 15 -13.14 5.48 -16.70
N GLY A 16 -12.62 4.32 -16.28
CA GLY A 16 -12.58 3.07 -17.04
C GLY A 16 -11.38 2.92 -17.98
N GLU A 17 -10.42 3.84 -17.91
CA GLU A 17 -9.15 3.81 -18.64
C GLU A 17 -8.03 3.35 -17.67
N LEU A 18 -7.12 2.49 -18.14
CA LEU A 18 -5.97 2.07 -17.34
C LEU A 18 -5.03 3.26 -17.20
N VAL A 19 -4.75 3.67 -15.97
CA VAL A 19 -3.84 4.79 -15.67
C VAL A 19 -2.53 4.32 -15.09
N GLU A 20 -2.52 3.20 -14.36
CA GLU A 20 -1.30 2.61 -13.82
C GLU A 20 -1.36 1.06 -13.82
N GLU A 21 -0.21 0.42 -14.06
CA GLU A 21 0.02 -0.99 -13.81
C GLU A 21 1.32 -1.17 -13.02
N THR A 22 1.21 -1.80 -11.85
CA THR A 22 2.32 -1.95 -10.91
C THR A 22 2.57 -3.42 -10.58
N PHE A 23 3.85 -3.80 -10.51
CA PHE A 23 4.28 -5.14 -10.12
C PHE A 23 5.06 -5.08 -8.80
N ASP A 24 4.36 -5.26 -7.69
CA ASP A 24 4.88 -5.15 -6.34
C ASP A 24 5.59 -6.42 -5.88
N TRP A 25 6.70 -6.26 -5.15
CA TRP A 25 7.48 -7.39 -4.63
C TRP A 25 7.39 -7.49 -3.12
N TYR A 26 6.67 -8.50 -2.63
CA TYR A 26 6.52 -8.73 -1.19
C TYR A 26 7.25 -9.98 -0.71
N ALA A 27 7.70 -10.00 0.55
CA ALA A 27 8.10 -11.24 1.22
C ALA A 27 7.69 -11.23 2.69
N GLN A 28 7.35 -12.40 3.23
CA GLN A 28 6.97 -12.53 4.64
C GLN A 28 8.12 -13.12 5.48
N ASP A 29 8.38 -12.53 6.65
CA ASP A 29 9.36 -13.05 7.61
C ASP A 29 8.77 -14.05 8.61
N GLU A 30 9.63 -14.68 9.42
CA GLU A 30 9.21 -15.69 10.42
C GLU A 30 8.36 -15.10 11.57
N ALA A 31 8.36 -13.78 11.74
CA ALA A 31 7.52 -13.08 12.71
C ALA A 31 6.15 -12.68 12.13
N GLY A 32 5.93 -12.93 10.83
CA GLY A 32 4.69 -12.64 10.12
C GLY A 32 4.63 -11.25 9.49
N ASN A 33 5.71 -10.44 9.58
CA ASN A 33 5.72 -9.14 8.89
C ASN A 33 5.81 -9.36 7.38
N VAL A 34 5.03 -8.59 6.63
CA VAL A 34 5.11 -8.53 5.18
C VAL A 34 5.96 -7.33 4.81
N TRP A 35 7.10 -7.63 4.19
CA TRP A 35 8.08 -6.68 3.71
C TRP A 35 7.78 -6.28 2.29
N TYR A 36 8.02 -5.01 1.97
CA TYR A 36 7.91 -4.48 0.62
C TYR A 36 9.29 -4.17 0.06
N PHE A 37 9.64 -4.80 -1.07
CA PHE A 37 10.95 -4.73 -1.69
C PHE A 37 11.00 -3.78 -2.90
N GLY A 38 9.89 -3.12 -3.19
CA GLY A 38 9.72 -2.19 -4.30
C GLY A 38 8.82 -2.74 -5.39
N GLU A 39 8.77 -1.96 -6.45
CA GLU A 39 7.78 -2.05 -7.53
C GLU A 39 8.41 -1.74 -8.88
N ASN A 40 7.76 -2.28 -9.90
CA ASN A 40 7.86 -1.77 -11.24
C ASN A 40 6.49 -1.18 -11.64
N SER A 41 6.32 0.13 -11.41
CA SER A 41 5.16 0.93 -11.85
C SER A 41 5.32 1.42 -13.30
N ILE A 42 4.22 1.40 -14.03
CA ILE A 42 4.07 1.91 -15.39
C ILE A 42 2.80 2.77 -15.45
N GLU A 43 2.98 4.07 -15.70
CA GLU A 43 1.86 4.99 -15.91
C GLU A 43 1.46 5.02 -17.40
N TYR A 44 0.17 5.21 -17.66
CA TYR A 44 -0.42 5.23 -18.99
C TYR A 44 -1.20 6.53 -19.25
N GLU A 45 -1.05 7.09 -20.45
CA GLU A 45 -1.94 8.15 -20.98
C GLU A 45 -2.45 7.71 -22.36
N ASP A 46 -3.77 7.86 -22.60
CA ASP A 46 -4.41 7.44 -23.87
C ASP A 46 -4.11 5.98 -24.27
N GLY A 47 -3.86 5.11 -23.27
CA GLY A 47 -3.53 3.69 -23.46
C GLY A 47 -2.09 3.40 -23.88
N GLU A 48 -1.20 4.40 -23.87
CA GLU A 48 0.22 4.25 -24.16
C GLU A 48 1.05 4.49 -22.89
N PRO A 49 2.12 3.71 -22.63
CA PRO A 49 2.96 3.90 -21.46
C PRO A 49 3.76 5.20 -21.57
N VAL A 50 3.70 6.04 -20.53
CA VAL A 50 4.33 7.36 -20.51
C VAL A 50 5.44 7.53 -19.48
N SER A 51 5.36 6.83 -18.35
CA SER A 51 6.29 6.97 -17.24
C SER A 51 6.51 5.64 -16.53
N THR A 52 7.67 5.54 -15.86
CA THR A 52 7.99 4.49 -14.89
C THR A 52 8.65 5.12 -13.66
N GLU A 53 8.40 6.41 -13.40
CA GLU A 53 9.09 7.18 -12.36
C GLU A 53 8.77 6.67 -10.95
N GLY A 54 7.60 6.05 -10.72
CA GLY A 54 7.25 5.37 -9.46
C GLY A 54 8.11 4.13 -9.16
N SER A 55 8.75 3.52 -10.17
CA SER A 55 9.50 2.27 -9.97
C SER A 55 10.72 2.41 -9.05
N TRP A 56 10.84 1.53 -8.05
CA TRP A 56 12.01 1.44 -7.18
C TRP A 56 12.34 0.00 -6.77
N GLU A 57 13.60 -0.26 -6.40
CA GLU A 57 14.04 -1.59 -5.93
C GLU A 57 14.91 -1.48 -4.68
N ALA A 58 14.54 -2.23 -3.64
CA ALA A 58 15.33 -2.37 -2.44
C ALA A 58 16.77 -2.86 -2.73
N GLY A 59 17.74 -2.12 -2.22
CA GLY A 59 19.18 -2.36 -2.42
C GLY A 59 19.77 -1.66 -3.65
N VAL A 60 18.97 -0.97 -4.45
CA VAL A 60 19.42 -0.08 -5.54
C VAL A 60 19.44 1.36 -5.01
N ASN A 61 20.47 2.14 -5.37
CA ASN A 61 20.60 3.57 -5.03
C ASN A 61 20.43 3.95 -3.53
N GLY A 62 20.57 3.00 -2.62
CA GLY A 62 20.41 3.22 -1.18
C GLY A 62 19.00 2.97 -0.65
N ALA A 63 18.05 2.60 -1.53
CA ALA A 63 16.71 2.20 -1.15
C ALA A 63 16.75 0.96 -0.24
N LYS A 64 15.84 0.89 0.72
CA LYS A 64 15.69 -0.20 1.69
C LYS A 64 14.25 -0.70 1.66
N PRO A 65 14.05 -2.00 1.88
CA PRO A 65 12.70 -2.51 2.01
C PRO A 65 12.07 -2.00 3.31
N GLY A 66 10.80 -1.63 3.26
CA GLY A 66 9.99 -1.37 4.44
C GLY A 66 9.07 -2.53 4.76
N ILE A 67 8.16 -2.32 5.70
CA ILE A 67 7.13 -3.28 6.10
C ILE A 67 5.80 -2.72 5.63
N ILE A 68 5.12 -3.39 4.70
CA ILE A 68 3.77 -2.98 4.28
C ILE A 68 2.72 -3.41 5.32
N MET A 69 2.97 -4.51 6.03
CA MET A 69 2.06 -5.02 7.06
C MET A 69 2.82 -5.67 8.21
N LEU A 70 2.62 -5.17 9.43
CA LEU A 70 3.18 -5.78 10.64
C LEU A 70 2.49 -7.12 10.93
N GLY A 71 3.26 -8.12 11.35
CA GLY A 71 2.71 -9.43 11.74
C GLY A 71 1.94 -9.40 13.06
N ASN A 72 2.20 -8.41 13.91
CA ASN A 72 1.54 -8.20 15.20
C ASN A 72 1.46 -6.69 15.52
N PRO A 73 0.61 -5.94 14.80
CA PRO A 73 0.51 -4.49 14.96
C PRO A 73 -0.05 -4.11 16.35
N LYS A 74 0.41 -2.99 16.88
CA LYS A 74 -0.12 -2.36 18.10
C LYS A 74 -0.40 -0.90 17.82
N VAL A 75 -1.45 -0.38 18.45
CA VAL A 75 -1.76 1.05 18.38
C VAL A 75 -0.55 1.89 18.81
N GLY A 76 -0.17 2.84 17.97
CA GLY A 76 1.00 3.70 18.12
C GLY A 76 2.31 3.13 17.56
N ASP A 77 2.30 1.93 16.96
CA ASP A 77 3.45 1.48 16.15
C ASP A 77 3.56 2.40 14.92
N ILE A 78 4.77 2.88 14.65
CA ILE A 78 5.13 3.68 13.46
C ILE A 78 6.26 2.95 12.73
N TYR A 79 6.11 2.77 11.42
CA TYR A 79 7.06 2.03 10.60
C TYR A 79 7.12 2.60 9.18
N TYR A 80 8.26 2.41 8.52
CA TYR A 80 8.42 2.70 7.10
C TYR A 80 7.81 1.58 6.27
N GLN A 81 6.96 1.94 5.30
CA GLN A 81 6.49 1.05 4.23
C GLN A 81 7.49 1.04 3.08
N GLU A 82 8.11 2.19 2.82
CA GLU A 82 9.17 2.37 1.83
C GLU A 82 10.30 3.26 2.38
N PHE A 83 11.50 3.11 1.82
CA PHE A 83 12.59 4.03 2.14
C PHE A 83 13.60 4.12 0.99
N SER A 84 13.40 5.11 0.14
CA SER A 84 14.31 5.62 -0.88
C SER A 84 14.54 7.12 -0.61
N PRO A 85 15.72 7.53 -0.10
CA PRO A 85 15.93 8.90 0.36
C PRO A 85 15.62 9.97 -0.68
N GLY A 86 14.67 10.85 -0.36
CA GLY A 86 14.23 11.95 -1.24
C GLY A 86 13.34 11.54 -2.42
N GLU A 87 12.99 10.26 -2.55
CA GLU A 87 12.13 9.73 -3.61
C GLU A 87 10.86 9.10 -3.02
N ALA A 88 11.01 8.18 -2.05
CA ALA A 88 9.89 7.51 -1.39
C ALA A 88 10.21 7.27 0.09
N GLU A 89 9.43 7.84 1.01
CA GLU A 89 9.69 7.74 2.45
C GLU A 89 8.40 7.49 3.24
N ASP A 90 7.56 6.63 2.69
CA ASP A 90 6.22 6.37 3.19
C ASP A 90 6.24 5.62 4.51
N GLN A 91 5.37 6.07 5.40
CA GLN A 91 5.25 5.57 6.75
C GLN A 91 3.79 5.34 7.09
N ALA A 92 3.57 4.30 7.90
CA ALA A 92 2.27 4.03 8.49
C ALA A 92 2.36 4.14 10.02
N GLU A 93 1.30 4.71 10.61
CA GLU A 93 1.02 4.70 12.04
C GLU A 93 -0.24 3.87 12.31
N VAL A 94 -0.14 2.87 13.19
CA VAL A 94 -1.31 2.08 13.60
C VAL A 94 -2.20 2.91 14.52
N LEU A 95 -3.40 3.25 14.07
CA LEU A 95 -4.36 4.06 14.82
C LEU A 95 -5.35 3.23 15.63
N SER A 96 -5.80 2.09 15.08
CA SER A 96 -6.83 1.26 15.70
C SER A 96 -6.72 -0.20 15.25
N LEU A 97 -7.23 -1.11 16.08
CA LEU A 97 -7.33 -2.55 15.81
C LEU A 97 -8.77 -3.07 15.99
N SER A 98 -9.73 -2.17 16.15
CA SER A 98 -11.10 -2.50 16.53
C SER A 98 -12.15 -1.81 15.66
N GLU A 99 -11.76 -1.33 14.48
CA GLU A 99 -12.71 -0.66 13.59
C GLU A 99 -13.74 -1.65 13.04
N THR A 100 -14.95 -1.13 12.79
CA THR A 100 -16.00 -1.81 12.05
C THR A 100 -16.19 -1.11 10.72
N ILE A 101 -15.88 -1.80 9.64
CA ILE A 101 -15.87 -1.23 8.28
C ILE A 101 -16.92 -1.94 7.43
N THR A 102 -17.68 -1.17 6.66
CA THR A 102 -18.63 -1.68 5.68
C THR A 102 -18.32 -1.08 4.33
N VAL A 103 -18.12 -1.95 3.35
CA VAL A 103 -17.84 -1.65 1.94
C VAL A 103 -18.78 -2.47 1.07
N ALA A 104 -18.76 -2.24 -0.25
CA ALA A 104 -19.60 -2.99 -1.18
C ALA A 104 -19.45 -4.53 -1.05
N TYR A 105 -18.23 -5.02 -0.78
CA TYR A 105 -17.99 -6.45 -0.59
C TYR A 105 -18.63 -7.02 0.70
N GLY A 106 -18.77 -6.22 1.76
CA GLY A 106 -19.37 -6.68 3.02
C GLY A 106 -19.01 -5.84 4.24
N SER A 107 -19.35 -6.36 5.43
CA SER A 107 -19.06 -5.75 6.72
C SER A 107 -18.06 -6.58 7.53
N PHE A 108 -17.08 -5.91 8.14
CA PHE A 108 -15.97 -6.50 8.87
C PHE A 108 -15.83 -5.84 10.25
N GLU A 109 -15.42 -6.63 11.24
CA GLU A 109 -15.14 -6.18 12.62
C GLU A 109 -13.68 -6.50 12.98
N ASN A 110 -13.14 -5.79 13.97
CA ASN A 110 -11.74 -5.90 14.39
C ASN A 110 -10.76 -5.56 13.26
N CYS A 111 -11.10 -4.52 12.48
CA CYS A 111 -10.26 -4.06 11.40
C CYS A 111 -9.09 -3.23 11.95
N LEU A 112 -7.93 -3.40 11.33
CA LEU A 112 -6.78 -2.52 11.50
C LEU A 112 -7.08 -1.20 10.77
N LYS A 113 -6.75 -0.09 11.40
CA LYS A 113 -6.68 1.24 10.78
C LYS A 113 -5.25 1.76 10.87
N THR A 114 -4.67 2.13 9.74
CA THR A 114 -3.42 2.88 9.66
C THR A 114 -3.70 4.31 9.22
N ARG A 115 -2.82 5.22 9.61
CA ARG A 115 -2.62 6.53 8.96
C ARG A 115 -1.34 6.42 8.16
N GLU A 116 -1.38 6.77 6.90
CA GLU A 116 -0.23 6.69 6.00
C GLU A 116 0.15 8.10 5.54
N PHE A 117 1.46 8.37 5.55
CA PHE A 117 2.02 9.69 5.35
C PHE A 117 3.48 9.62 4.96
N THR A 118 3.97 10.69 4.32
CA THR A 118 5.39 10.88 4.03
C THR A 118 5.87 12.25 4.51
N THR A 119 7.18 12.38 4.75
CA THR A 119 7.76 13.70 5.03
C THR A 119 8.07 14.51 3.77
N LEU A 120 7.99 13.87 2.59
CA LEU A 120 8.23 14.47 1.30
C LEU A 120 7.04 15.32 0.83
N GLU A 121 5.83 14.93 1.22
CA GLU A 121 4.57 15.57 0.85
C GLU A 121 3.75 15.96 2.10
N PRO A 122 4.16 17.03 2.82
CA PRO A 122 3.44 17.44 4.02
C PRO A 122 2.05 17.95 3.69
N GLY A 123 1.03 17.40 4.37
CA GLY A 123 -0.37 17.77 4.17
C GLY A 123 -1.14 16.80 3.28
N GLU A 124 -0.48 15.76 2.78
CA GLU A 124 -1.11 14.61 2.13
C GLU A 124 -1.10 13.45 3.14
N GLU A 125 -2.28 13.01 3.55
CA GLU A 125 -2.43 11.93 4.52
C GLU A 125 -3.67 11.11 4.20
N GLU A 126 -3.55 9.79 4.36
CA GLU A 126 -4.66 8.87 4.15
C GLU A 126 -4.84 7.94 5.34
N ASN A 127 -6.02 7.33 5.43
CA ASN A 127 -6.26 6.20 6.30
C ASN A 127 -6.57 4.95 5.48
N LYS A 128 -5.85 3.86 5.77
CA LYS A 128 -6.14 2.54 5.22
C LYS A 128 -6.74 1.62 6.27
N TYR A 129 -7.66 0.78 5.84
CA TYR A 129 -8.38 -0.15 6.70
C TYR A 129 -8.25 -1.58 6.19
N TYR A 130 -7.89 -2.50 7.08
CA TYR A 130 -7.60 -3.89 6.72
C TYR A 130 -8.38 -4.88 7.58
N ALA A 131 -8.81 -5.98 6.99
CA ALA A 131 -9.37 -7.13 7.71
C ALA A 131 -8.48 -8.37 7.60
N SER A 132 -8.38 -9.10 8.70
CA SER A 132 -7.63 -10.35 8.76
C SER A 132 -8.18 -11.38 7.77
N GLY A 133 -7.30 -11.98 6.97
CA GLY A 133 -7.66 -12.97 5.95
C GLY A 133 -8.26 -12.38 4.67
N ILE A 134 -8.40 -11.05 4.60
CA ILE A 134 -8.90 -10.33 3.42
C ILE A 134 -7.84 -9.41 2.86
N GLY A 135 -7.21 -8.59 3.72
CA GLY A 135 -6.31 -7.52 3.28
C GLY A 135 -7.02 -6.17 3.32
N LEU A 136 -6.70 -5.32 2.37
CA LEU A 136 -7.23 -3.96 2.27
C LEU A 136 -8.74 -3.97 2.02
N LEU A 137 -9.45 -3.11 2.74
CA LEU A 137 -10.89 -2.92 2.60
C LEU A 137 -11.24 -1.53 2.07
N LEU A 138 -10.53 -0.51 2.54
CA LEU A 138 -10.89 0.88 2.33
C LEU A 138 -9.63 1.74 2.46
N GLU A 139 -9.51 2.72 1.58
CA GLU A 139 -8.54 3.81 1.60
C GLU A 139 -9.32 5.11 1.52
N GLU A 140 -8.96 6.09 2.35
CA GLU A 140 -9.62 7.39 2.42
C GLU A 140 -8.57 8.46 2.68
N GLU A 141 -8.41 9.40 1.76
CA GLU A 141 -7.67 10.62 2.01
C GLU A 141 -8.34 11.42 3.14
N VAL A 142 -7.54 11.91 4.07
CA VAL A 142 -8.00 12.72 5.21
C VAL A 142 -7.37 14.11 5.26
N GLU A 143 -6.28 14.31 4.54
CA GLU A 143 -5.70 15.61 4.21
C GLU A 143 -5.12 15.50 2.79
N GLY A 144 -5.22 16.57 1.98
CA GLY A 144 -4.67 16.56 0.62
C GLY A 144 -5.71 16.51 -0.50
N GLY A 145 -6.72 15.64 -0.35
CA GLY A 145 -7.81 15.51 -1.31
C GLY A 145 -9.10 14.93 -0.73
N ASP A 146 -9.83 14.21 -1.57
CA ASP A 146 -11.11 13.56 -1.26
C ASP A 146 -11.25 12.16 -1.88
N GLU A 147 -10.13 11.53 -2.23
CA GLU A 147 -10.11 10.18 -2.79
C GLU A 147 -10.59 9.12 -1.79
N ARG A 148 -11.30 8.12 -2.34
CA ARG A 148 -11.77 6.97 -1.59
C ARG A 148 -11.85 5.72 -2.47
N LEU A 149 -11.08 4.71 -2.11
CA LEU A 149 -11.11 3.38 -2.73
C LEU A 149 -11.71 2.35 -1.77
N GLU A 150 -12.58 1.47 -2.24
CA GLU A 150 -13.16 0.42 -1.40
C GLU A 150 -13.19 -0.94 -2.10
N LEU A 151 -13.05 -2.00 -1.31
CA LEU A 151 -13.17 -3.37 -1.78
C LEU A 151 -14.60 -3.67 -2.23
N VAL A 152 -14.75 -3.96 -3.52
CA VAL A 152 -16.04 -4.29 -4.15
C VAL A 152 -16.22 -5.80 -4.30
N GLU A 153 -15.21 -6.51 -4.80
CA GLU A 153 -15.28 -7.95 -5.02
C GLU A 153 -13.95 -8.64 -4.80
N ILE A 154 -14.00 -9.94 -4.49
CA ILE A 154 -12.86 -10.85 -4.51
C ILE A 154 -13.21 -11.99 -5.45
N THR A 155 -12.40 -12.15 -6.50
CA THR A 155 -12.52 -13.24 -7.45
C THR A 155 -11.35 -14.20 -7.29
N THR A 156 -11.64 -15.49 -7.14
CA THR A 156 -10.64 -16.57 -7.04
C THR A 156 -10.81 -17.53 -8.20
N GLU A 157 -9.70 -17.94 -8.83
CA GLU A 157 -9.68 -18.93 -9.91
C GLU A 157 -9.91 -20.38 -9.45
#